data_AF-A0A932BCR6-F1
#
_entry.id   AF-A0A932BCR6-F1
#
_cell.length_a   1.000
_cell.length_b   1.000
_cell.length_c   1.000
_cell.angle_alpha   90.00
_cell.angle_beta   90.00
_cell.angle_gamma   90.00
#
_symmetry.space_group_name_H-M   'P 1'
#
loop_
_entity.id
_entity.type
_entity.pdbx_description
1 polymer ?
#
loop_
_entity_poly.entity_id
_entity_poly.type
_entity_poly.pdbx_seq_one_letter_code
_entity_poly.pdbx_strand_id
1 'polypeptide(L)' 'MNQRIKALAVQATEIRQTSDHCSGQSETWSEMNLDTFTRILVEECAGVIKQNSAGLEQGLVSVEALKATLLSHFGLE' A
#
# COMPACT_ATOMS: atom_id res chain seq x y z
N MET A 1 -2.39 -14.64 5.82
CA MET A 1 -2.66 -13.31 6.41
C MET A 1 -1.79 -12.29 5.69
N ASN A 2 -2.39 -11.28 5.06
CA ASN A 2 -1.70 -10.35 4.16
C ASN A 2 -0.82 -9.35 4.93
N GLN A 3 0.40 -9.77 5.28
CA GLN A 3 1.35 -8.97 6.06
C GLN A 3 1.85 -7.75 5.29
N ARG A 4 1.94 -7.84 3.95
CA ARG A 4 2.40 -6.73 3.11
C ARG A 4 1.40 -5.58 3.09
N ILE A 5 0.12 -5.84 2.83
CA ILE A 5 -0.92 -4.78 2.87
C ILE A 5 -0.96 -4.14 4.27
N LYS A 6 -0.80 -4.92 5.33
CA LYS A 6 -0.71 -4.37 6.70
C LYS A 6 0.49 -3.46 6.89
N ALA A 7 1.66 -3.84 6.39
CA ALA A 7 2.85 -3.00 6.46
C ALA A 7 2.66 -1.68 5.70
N LEU A 8 2.03 -1.72 4.52
CA LEU A 8 1.70 -0.51 3.75
C LEU A 8 0.71 0.39 4.50
N ALA A 9 -0.31 -0.19 5.14
CA ALA A 9 -1.26 0.54 5.95
C ALA A 9 -0.59 1.23 7.17
N VAL A 10 0.34 0.52 7.83
CA VAL A 10 1.14 1.09 8.92
C VAL A 10 2.02 2.23 8.43
N GLN A 11 2.67 2.08 7.28
CA GLN A 11 3.50 3.14 6.68
C GLN A 11 2.68 4.39 6.32
N ALA A 12 1.42 4.22 5.95
CA ALA A 12 0.50 5.31 5.65
C ALA A 12 -0.24 5.86 6.89
N THR A 13 0.03 5.34 8.08
CA THR A 13 -0.59 5.82 9.31
C THR A 13 0.15 7.03 9.87
N GLU A 14 -0.60 8.10 10.09
CA GLU A 14 -0.15 9.37 10.65
C GLU A 14 -0.74 9.56 12.04
N ILE A 15 -0.05 10.32 12.89
CA ILE A 15 -0.58 10.77 14.17
C ILE A 15 -1.30 12.09 13.94
N ARG A 16 -2.61 12.12 14.19
CA ARG A 16 -3.43 13.34 14.19
C ARG A 16 -3.55 13.86 15.60
N GLN A 17 -3.56 15.18 15.72
CA GLN A 17 -3.78 15.86 16.99
C GLN A 17 -4.77 17.01 16.77
N THR A 18 -5.70 17.15 17.70
CA THR A 18 -6.55 18.34 17.82
C THR A 18 -6.42 18.90 19.22
N SER A 19 -6.35 20.23 19.33
CA SER A 19 -6.35 20.93 20.61
C SER A 19 -7.52 21.90 20.64
N ASP A 20 -8.35 21.77 21.67
CA ASP A 20 -9.41 22.72 21.92
C ASP A 20 -8.90 23.80 22.88
N HIS A 21 -8.76 25.01 22.34
CA HIS A 21 -8.26 26.17 23.09
C HIS A 21 -9.22 26.61 24.21
N CYS A 22 -10.49 26.22 24.16
CA CYS A 22 -11.49 26.59 25.17
C CYS A 22 -11.52 25.61 26.36
N SER A 23 -11.31 24.32 26.13
CA SER A 23 -11.35 23.28 27.18
C SER A 23 -9.96 22.89 27.71
N GLY A 24 -8.88 23.29 27.03
CA GLY A 24 -7.52 22.87 27.35
C GLY A 24 -7.26 21.37 27.12
N GLN A 25 -8.21 20.66 26.51
CA GLN A 25 -8.08 19.25 26.18
C GLN A 25 -7.35 19.10 24.83
N SER A 26 -6.51 18.08 24.76
CA SER A 26 -5.85 17.65 23.52
C SER A 26 -6.20 16.19 23.29
N GLU A 27 -6.64 15.88 22.09
CA GLU A 27 -6.85 14.50 21.64
C GLU A 27 -5.83 14.15 20.56
N THR A 28 -5.29 12.95 20.65
CA THR A 28 -4.32 12.41 19.69
C THR A 28 -4.77 11.02 19.29
N TRP A 29 -4.84 10.74 17.99
CA TRP A 29 -5.19 9.42 17.47
C TRP A 29 -4.35 9.07 16.25
N SER A 30 -4.25 7.77 15.98
CA SER A 30 -3.62 7.26 14.75
C SER A 30 -4.67 7.16 13.66
N GLU A 31 -4.37 7.70 12.48
CA GLU A 31 -5.25 7.67 11.32
C GLU A 31 -4.46 7.28 10.07
N MET A 32 -5.01 6.36 9.28
CA MET A 32 -4.43 6.02 7.98
C MET A 32 -4.76 7.10 6.96
N ASN A 33 -3.72 7.71 6.38
CA ASN A 33 -3.87 8.59 5.24
C ASN A 33 -4.12 7.75 3.97
N LEU A 34 -5.38 7.77 3.50
CA LEU A 34 -5.81 6.96 2.35
C LEU A 34 -5.09 7.32 1.05
N ASP A 35 -4.75 8.59 0.84
CA ASP A 35 -4.04 9.03 -0.35
C ASP A 35 -2.60 8.49 -0.35
N THR A 36 -1.93 8.60 0.80
CA THR A 36 -0.59 8.03 1.01
C THR A 36 -0.62 6.51 0.86
N PHE A 37 -1.60 5.83 1.46
CA PHE A 37 -1.76 4.38 1.33
C PHE A 37 -1.94 3.96 -0.13
N THR A 38 -2.85 4.63 -0.85
CA THR A 38 -3.14 4.33 -2.26
C THR A 38 -1.91 4.55 -3.14
N ARG A 39 -1.17 5.64 -2.93
CA ARG A 39 0.07 5.93 -3.66
C ARG A 39 1.09 4.81 -3.46
N ILE A 40 1.39 4.45 -2.21
CA ILE A 40 2.40 3.44 -1.91
C ILE A 40 1.97 2.06 -2.44
N LEU A 41 0.68 1.72 -2.34
CA LEU A 41 0.14 0.46 -2.88
C LEU A 41 0.32 0.38 -4.40
N VAL A 42 0.04 1.46 -5.13
CA VAL A 42 0.22 1.51 -6.59
C VAL A 42 1.69 1.42 -6.96
N GLU A 43 2.57 2.11 -6.24
CA GLU A 43 4.03 2.05 -6.44
C GLU A 43 4.57 0.64 -6.22
N GLU A 44 4.13 -0.06 -5.17
CA GLU A 44 4.50 -1.45 -4.88
C GLU A 44 4.06 -2.38 -6.02
N CYS A 45 2.80 -2.27 -6.46
CA CYS A 45 2.28 -3.03 -7.59
C CYS A 45 3.10 -2.78 -8.87
N ALA A 46 3.39 -1.52 -9.19
CA ALA A 46 4.19 -1.15 -10.35
C ALA A 46 5.62 -1.71 -10.25
N GLY A 47 6.22 -1.70 -9.06
CA GLY A 47 7.52 -2.29 -8.78
C GLY A 47 7.55 -3.79 -9.07
N VAL A 48 6.56 -4.54 -8.60
CA VAL A 48 6.41 -5.98 -8.84
C VAL A 48 6.25 -6.28 -10.33
N ILE A 49 5.38 -5.52 -11.01
CA ILE A 49 5.15 -5.69 -12.46
C ILE A 49 6.44 -5.43 -13.23
N LYS A 50 7.17 -4.35 -12.89
CA LYS A 50 8.44 -4.00 -13.53
C LYS A 50 9.49 -5.10 -13.34
N GLN A 51 9.64 -5.63 -12.13
CA GLN A 51 10.57 -6.74 -11.85
C GLN A 51 10.21 -8.01 -12.61
N ASN A 52 8.92 -8.34 -12.71
CA ASN A 52 8.46 -9.51 -13.45
C ASN A 52 8.66 -9.35 -14.97
N SER A 53 8.52 -8.13 -15.49
CA SER A 53 8.75 -7.82 -16.91
C SER A 53 10.22 -7.73 -17.33
N ALA A 54 11.17 -7.62 -16.39
CA ALA A 54 12.59 -7.34 -16.67
C ALA A 54 13.37 -8.50 -17.32
N GLY A 55 12.74 -9.63 -17.61
CA GLY A 55 13.35 -10.79 -18.30
C GLY A 55 12.54 -11.34 -19.47
N LEU A 56 11.40 -10.73 -19.80
CA LEU A 56 10.55 -11.12 -20.92
C LEU A 56 10.81 -10.13 -22.05
N GLU A 57 11.41 -10.59 -23.15
CA GLU A 57 11.55 -9.86 -24.40
C GLU A 57 10.19 -9.33 -24.85
N GLN A 58 9.84 -8.09 -24.48
CA GLN A 58 8.79 -7.18 -24.98
C GLN A 58 7.44 -7.75 -25.49
N GLY A 59 7.09 -8.98 -25.18
CA GLY A 59 6.01 -9.72 -25.84
C GLY A 59 5.09 -10.38 -24.83
N LEU A 60 4.03 -9.65 -24.47
CA LEU A 60 2.80 -10.16 -23.86
C LEU A 60 2.98 -10.89 -22.51
N VAL A 61 3.17 -10.13 -21.43
CA VAL A 61 2.79 -10.63 -20.09
C VAL A 61 1.26 -10.73 -20.06
N SER A 62 0.69 -11.91 -19.85
CA SER A 62 -0.76 -12.06 -19.75
C SER A 62 -1.31 -11.38 -18.50
N VAL A 63 -2.52 -10.84 -18.59
CA VAL A 63 -3.21 -10.20 -17.45
C VAL A 63 -3.39 -11.21 -16.31
N GLU A 64 -3.63 -12.48 -16.65
CA GLU A 64 -3.73 -13.59 -15.69
C GLU A 64 -2.40 -13.80 -14.94
N ALA A 65 -1.26 -13.75 -15.63
CA ALA A 65 0.05 -13.90 -15.00
C ALA A 65 0.37 -12.71 -14.08
N LEU A 66 0.01 -11.49 -14.49
CA LEU A 66 0.14 -10.30 -13.63
C LEU A 66 -0.74 -10.40 -12.39
N LYS A 67 -2.00 -10.82 -12.56
CA LYS A 67 -2.94 -11.03 -11.45
C LYS A 67 -2.41 -12.08 -10.48
N ALA A 68 -1.96 -13.23 -10.97
CA ALA A 68 -1.38 -14.29 -10.14
C ALA A 68 -0.13 -13.79 -9.40
N THR A 69 0.73 -13.04 -10.07
CA THR A 69 1.94 -12.45 -9.48
C THR A 69 1.60 -11.49 -8.35
N LEU A 70 0.62 -10.59 -8.54
CA LEU A 70 0.18 -9.66 -7.51
C LEU A 70 -0.50 -10.39 -6.34
N LEU A 71 -1.38 -11.36 -6.62
CA LEU A 71 -2.01 -12.17 -5.58
C LEU A 71 -0.96 -12.90 -4.72
N SER A 72 0.02 -13.53 -5.36
CA SER A 72 1.11 -14.22 -4.66
C SER A 72 1.98 -13.25 -3.87
N HIS A 73 2.35 -12.09 -4.46
CA HIS A 73 3.12 -11.05 -3.79
C HIS A 73 2.45 -10.60 -2.48
N PHE A 74 1.14 -10.36 -2.53
CA PHE A 74 0.36 -9.93 -1.37
C PHE A 74 -0.13 -11.10 -0.48
N GLY A 75 0.14 -12.35 -0.84
CA GLY A 75 -0.35 -13.53 -0.10
C GLY A 75 -1.88 -13.59 -0.03
N LEU A 76 -2.53 -13.32 -1.16
CA LEU A 76 -3.98 -13.31 -1.40
C LEU A 76 -4.46 -14.52 -2.22
N GLU A 77 -3.68 -15.60 -2.23
CA GLU A 77 -4.03 -16.87 -2.88
C GLU A 77 -5.20 -17.59 -2.20
#